data_AF-A0A1X9XXH6-F1
#
_entry.id   AF-A0A1X9XXH6-F1
#
_cell.length_a   1.000
_cell.length_b   1.000
_cell.length_c   1.000
_cell.angle_alpha   90.00
_cell.angle_beta   90.00
_cell.angle_gamma   90.00
#
_symmetry.space_group_name_H-M   'P 1'
#
loop_
_entity.id
_entity.type
_entity.pdbx_description
1 polymer ?
#
loop_
_entity_poly.entity_id
_entity_poly.type
_entity_poly.pdbx_seq_one_letter_code
_entity_poly.pdbx_strand_id
1 'polypeptide(L)'
;TLFLDSQPATSEEIDKVQVNNVRALPGQYETASSVLGALAGIELYGRPDDYVQTLKARTESISDADVRAASAILKPESQIWVV
;
A
#
# COMPACT_ATOMS: atom_id res chain seq x y z
N THR A 1 -9.01 -14.20 14.42
CA THR A 1 -7.68 -13.55 14.36
C THR A 1 -6.63 -14.41 13.64
N LEU A 2 -7.03 -15.21 12.64
CA LEU A 2 -6.11 -16.16 11.99
C LEU A 2 -4.91 -15.45 11.31
N PHE A 3 -5.16 -14.33 10.63
CA PHE A 3 -4.14 -13.58 9.88
C PHE A 3 -3.07 -12.89 10.74
N LEU A 4 -3.39 -12.58 12.01
CA LEU A 4 -2.46 -11.89 12.92
C LEU A 4 -1.57 -12.87 13.69
N ASP A 5 -2.09 -14.07 13.95
CA ASP A 5 -1.45 -15.02 14.87
C ASP A 5 -0.97 -16.28 14.15
N SER A 6 -1.90 -17.08 13.62
CA SER A 6 -1.63 -18.45 13.19
C SER A 6 -1.40 -18.61 11.67
N GLN A 7 -1.66 -17.56 10.90
CA GLN A 7 -1.53 -17.55 9.45
C GLN A 7 -1.11 -16.16 8.95
N PRO A 8 0.12 -15.70 9.28
CA PRO A 8 0.63 -14.45 8.75
C PRO A 8 0.74 -14.49 7.24
N ALA A 9 0.74 -13.32 6.60
CA ALA A 9 0.93 -13.19 5.16
C ALA A 9 2.16 -14.00 4.68
N THR A 10 1.92 -14.85 3.68
CA THR A 10 2.97 -15.64 3.05
C THR A 10 3.78 -14.78 2.08
N SER A 11 5.01 -15.19 1.79
CA SER A 11 5.87 -14.49 0.82
C SER A 11 5.21 -14.40 -0.56
N GLU A 12 4.54 -15.47 -1.01
CA GLU A 12 3.82 -15.49 -2.29
C GLU A 12 2.66 -14.47 -2.33
N GLU A 13 1.90 -14.33 -1.24
CA GLU A 13 0.83 -13.33 -1.14
C GLU A 13 1.39 -11.90 -1.17
N ILE A 14 2.50 -11.67 -0.46
CA ILE A 14 3.17 -10.36 -0.40
C ILE A 14 3.70 -9.99 -1.79
N ASP A 15 4.43 -10.89 -2.43
CA ASP A 15 4.99 -10.71 -3.78
C ASP A 15 3.88 -10.41 -4.79
N LYS A 16 2.77 -11.16 -4.73
CA LYS A 16 1.62 -10.94 -5.62
C LYS A 16 1.06 -9.53 -5.48
N VAL A 17 0.91 -9.04 -4.26
CA VAL A 17 0.40 -7.67 -4.00
C VAL A 17 1.42 -6.63 -4.47
N GLN A 18 2.71 -6.81 -4.19
CA GLN A 18 3.77 -5.90 -4.62
C GLN A 18 3.79 -5.76 -6.15
N VAL A 19 3.79 -6.89 -6.87
CA VAL A 19 3.76 -6.92 -8.34
C VAL A 19 2.52 -6.25 -8.89
N ASN A 20 1.34 -6.52 -8.31
CA ASN A 20 0.09 -5.89 -8.74
C ASN A 20 0.13 -4.37 -8.56
N ASN A 21 0.62 -3.88 -7.41
CA ASN A 21 0.72 -2.46 -7.14
C ASN A 21 1.66 -1.76 -8.14
N VAL A 22 2.83 -2.34 -8.41
CA VAL A 22 3.80 -1.80 -9.37
C VAL A 22 3.21 -1.76 -10.78
N ARG A 23 2.53 -2.83 -11.21
CA ARG A 23 1.91 -2.91 -12.55
C ARG A 23 0.72 -1.97 -12.73
N ALA A 24 0.05 -1.59 -11.64
CA ALA A 24 -1.05 -0.63 -11.68
C ALA A 24 -0.56 0.82 -11.87
N LEU A 25 0.72 1.12 -11.62
CA LEU A 25 1.21 2.50 -11.59
C LEU A 25 0.94 3.28 -12.89
N PRO A 26 1.23 2.78 -14.10
CA PRO A 26 0.93 3.54 -15.33
C PRO A 26 -0.56 3.88 -15.46
N GLY A 27 -1.42 2.91 -15.14
CA GLY A 27 -2.89 3.05 -15.17
C GLY A 27 -3.42 4.12 -14.21
N GLN A 28 -2.76 4.30 -13.07
CA GLN A 28 -3.17 5.30 -12.07
C GLN A 28 -3.04 6.75 -12.56
N TYR A 29 -2.34 7.01 -13.67
CA TYR A 29 -2.06 8.37 -14.17
C TYR A 29 -2.51 8.59 -15.62
N GLU A 30 -3.41 7.76 -16.16
CA GLU A 30 -3.81 7.83 -17.58
C GLU A 30 -4.69 9.04 -17.95
N THR A 31 -5.37 9.64 -16.96
CA THR A 31 -6.29 10.76 -17.21
C THR A 31 -5.84 12.04 -16.52
N ALA A 32 -6.22 13.19 -17.09
CA ALA A 32 -5.94 14.49 -16.50
C ALA A 32 -6.50 14.62 -15.06
N SER A 33 -7.69 14.06 -14.80
CA SER A 33 -8.26 14.04 -13.44
C SER A 33 -7.47 13.16 -12.49
N SER A 34 -6.93 12.02 -12.95
CA SER A 34 -6.06 11.17 -12.13
C SER A 34 -4.76 11.89 -11.75
N VAL A 35 -4.13 12.58 -12.71
CA VAL A 35 -2.91 13.36 -12.45
C VAL A 35 -3.18 14.52 -11.49
N LEU A 36 -4.29 15.24 -11.67
CA LEU A 36 -4.68 16.31 -10.74
C LEU A 36 -4.90 15.77 -9.31
N GLY A 37 -5.54 14.61 -9.18
CA GLY A 37 -5.74 13.94 -7.89
C GLY A 37 -4.40 13.56 -7.22
N ALA A 38 -3.43 13.09 -8.01
CA ALA A 38 -2.09 12.78 -7.50
C ALA A 38 -1.37 14.02 -6.96
N LEU A 39 -1.39 15.14 -7.70
CA LEU A 39 -0.80 16.41 -7.26
C LEU A 39 -1.48 16.95 -6.00
N ALA A 40 -2.81 16.90 -5.95
CA ALA A 40 -3.55 17.29 -4.75
C ALA A 40 -3.18 16.42 -3.54
N GLY A 41 -3.00 15.11 -3.75
CA GLY A 41 -2.54 14.19 -2.71
C GLY A 41 -1.10 14.41 -2.27
N ILE A 42 -0.21 14.85 -3.17
CA ILE A 42 1.17 15.21 -2.81
C ILE A 42 1.15 16.36 -1.82
N GLU A 43 0.44 17.44 -2.14
CA GLU A 43 0.31 18.62 -1.28
C GLU A 43 -0.38 18.27 0.05
N LEU A 44 -1.56 17.63 -0.02
CA LEU A 44 -2.39 17.33 1.16
C LEU A 44 -1.66 16.50 2.21
N TYR A 45 -0.82 15.54 1.78
CA TYR A 45 -0.11 14.64 2.67
C TYR A 45 1.37 15.03 2.85
N GLY A 46 1.81 16.19 2.35
CA GLY A 46 3.20 16.65 2.45
C GLY A 46 4.20 15.66 1.86
N ARG A 47 3.84 15.02 0.73
CA ARG A 47 4.73 14.07 0.04
C ARG A 47 5.78 14.85 -0.75
N PRO A 48 6.96 14.27 -1.00
CA PRO A 48 7.95 14.92 -1.87
C PRO A 48 7.45 14.99 -3.32
N ASP A 49 7.91 15.99 -4.07
CA ASP A 49 7.51 16.21 -5.47
C ASP A 49 7.87 15.03 -6.40
N ASP A 50 8.84 14.21 -6.00
CA ASP A 50 9.27 12.99 -6.71
C ASP A 50 8.49 11.72 -6.31
N TYR A 51 7.40 11.87 -5.55
CA TYR A 51 6.69 10.76 -4.93
C TYR A 51 6.23 9.73 -5.96
N VAL A 52 5.64 10.16 -7.06
CA VAL A 52 5.14 9.25 -8.12
C VAL A 52 6.29 8.52 -8.80
N GLN A 53 7.38 9.23 -9.09
CA GLN A 53 8.57 8.72 -9.77
C GLN A 53 9.28 7.68 -8.92
N THR A 54 9.28 7.85 -7.60
CA THR A 54 9.94 6.95 -6.65
C THR A 54 9.02 5.87 -6.10
N LEU A 55 7.71 5.89 -6.40
CA LEU A 55 6.72 5.00 -5.79
C LEU A 55 6.98 3.52 -6.08
N LYS A 56 7.47 3.18 -7.28
CA LYS A 56 7.88 1.81 -7.62
C LYS A 56 8.98 1.32 -6.67
N ALA A 57 10.09 2.06 -6.59
CA ALA A 57 11.22 1.70 -5.75
C ALA A 57 10.84 1.61 -4.27
N ARG A 58 10.00 2.53 -3.78
CA ARG A 58 9.45 2.48 -2.41
C ARG A 58 8.63 1.20 -2.20
N THR A 59 7.77 0.84 -3.15
CA THR A 59 6.95 -0.38 -3.06
C THR A 59 7.80 -1.65 -3.08
N GLU A 60 8.80 -1.72 -3.96
CA GLU A 60 9.73 -2.85 -4.07
C GLU A 60 10.69 -2.96 -2.89
N SER A 61 10.91 -1.87 -2.14
CA SER A 61 11.76 -1.86 -0.94
C SER A 61 11.10 -2.43 0.31
N ILE A 62 9.78 -2.64 0.29
CA ILE A 62 9.04 -3.22 1.43
C ILE A 62 9.40 -4.70 1.53
N SER A 63 9.97 -5.11 2.66
CA SER A 63 10.29 -6.50 2.92
C SER A 63 9.09 -7.28 3.49
N ASP A 64 9.12 -8.61 3.36
CA ASP A 64 8.13 -9.47 4.02
C ASP A 64 8.06 -9.27 5.55
N ALA A 65 9.18 -8.92 6.16
CA ALA A 65 9.26 -8.65 7.59
C ALA A 65 8.52 -7.35 7.94
N ASP A 66 8.65 -6.31 7.11
CA ASP A 66 7.93 -5.05 7.28
C ASP A 66 6.42 -5.25 7.21
N VAL A 67 5.95 -6.03 6.23
CA VAL A 67 4.52 -6.35 6.08
C VAL A 67 3.99 -7.12 7.30
N ARG A 68 4.73 -8.13 7.75
CA ARG A 68 4.33 -8.92 8.91
C ARG A 68 4.35 -8.10 10.20
N ALA A 69 5.35 -7.24 10.38
CA ALA A 69 5.40 -6.32 11.52
C ALA A 69 4.24 -5.30 11.51
N ALA A 70 3.88 -4.78 10.33
CA ALA A 70 2.78 -3.83 10.18
C ALA A 70 1.41 -4.43 10.54
N SER A 71 1.25 -5.75 10.50
CA SER A 71 0.00 -6.41 10.90
C SER A 71 -0.43 -6.08 12.33
N ALA A 72 0.51 -5.74 13.23
CA ALA A 72 0.23 -5.34 14.61
C ALA A 72 -0.58 -4.04 14.75
N ILE A 73 -0.73 -3.26 13.66
CA ILE A 73 -1.59 -2.08 13.62
C ILE A 73 -3.08 -2.49 13.64
N LEU A 74 -3.41 -3.68 13.14
CA LEU A 74 -4.77 -4.19 13.11
C LEU A 74 -5.16 -4.63 14.53
N LYS A 75 -6.23 -4.01 15.07
CA LYS A 75 -6.77 -4.26 16.41
C LYS A 75 -8.17 -4.88 16.31
N PRO A 76 -8.30 -6.22 16.25
CA PRO A 76 -9.60 -6.89 16.10
C PRO A 76 -10.61 -6.50 17.17
N GLU A 77 -10.14 -6.23 18.39
CA GLU A 77 -10.96 -5.81 19.52
C GLU A 77 -11.55 -4.41 19.36
N SER A 78 -10.99 -3.58 18.47
CA SER A 78 -11.48 -2.23 18.16
C SER A 78 -12.27 -2.20 16.84
N GLN A 79 -12.69 -3.35 16.32
CA GLN A 79 -13.43 -3.42 15.06
C GLN A 79 -14.88 -2.95 15.23
N ILE A 80 -15.26 -1.93 14.46
CA ILE A 80 -16.64 -1.43 14.39
C ILE A 80 -17.34 -2.10 13.22
N TRP A 81 -18.50 -2.72 13.50
CA TRP A 81 -19.39 -3.29 12.49
C TRP A 81 -20.66 -2.43 12.37
N VAL A 82 -21.03 -2.09 11.14
CA VAL A 82 -22.29 -1.42 10.82
C VAL A 82 -23.09 -2.37 9.92
N VAL A 83 -24.37 -2.58 10.23
CA VAL A 83 -25.30 -3.48 9.52
C VAL A 83 -26.45 -2.68 8.94
#